data_AF-A0A832MUU9-F1
#
_entry.id   AF-A0A832MUU9-F1
#
_cell.length_a   1.000
_cell.length_b   1.000
_cell.length_c   1.000
_cell.angle_alpha   90.00
_cell.angle_beta   90.00
_cell.angle_gamma   90.00
#
_symmetry.space_group_name_H-M   'P 1'
#
loop_
_entity.id
_entity.type
_entity.pdbx_description
1 polymer ?
#
loop_
_entity_poly.entity_id
_entity_poly.type
_entity_poly.pdbx_seq_one_letter_code
_entity_poly.pdbx_strand_id
1 'polypeptide(L)'
;MSTKVIVVLGATNSPSGELGTTAKERLNACVELFDKEDLILCTGGWGNHFNTSEQPHAFYAKEYLIKKGVENAAFLPFALSNNTVEDAVKIKEILAAILYEKLVIITSDFHLKRVQLIFDKIVKECNIEYCCVKSKMSKEERINIVKHENNALKKIQENGLYF
;
A
#
# COMPACT_ATOMS: atom_id res chain seq x y z
N MET A 1 16.07 -0.18 20.35
CA MET A 1 15.04 -0.97 19.66
C MET A 1 14.71 -0.23 18.39
N SER A 2 14.74 -0.94 17.27
CA SER A 2 14.63 -0.36 15.93
C SER A 2 13.18 -0.41 15.50
N THR A 3 12.46 0.72 15.55
CA THR A 3 11.06 0.77 15.16
C THR A 3 10.95 0.71 13.63
N LYS A 4 10.31 -0.35 13.12
CA LYS A 4 10.03 -0.54 11.69
C LYS A 4 8.58 -0.13 11.42
N VAL A 5 8.37 0.66 10.37
CA VAL A 5 7.03 0.98 9.88
C VAL A 5 6.73 0.16 8.64
N ILE A 6 5.66 -0.62 8.67
CA ILE A 6 5.16 -1.43 7.56
C ILE A 6 3.98 -0.70 6.93
N VAL A 7 4.16 -0.21 5.72
CA VAL A 7 3.09 0.36 4.90
C VAL A 7 2.50 -0.71 4.01
N VAL A 8 1.18 -0.86 4.05
CA VAL A 8 0.45 -1.75 3.14
C VAL A 8 -0.29 -0.92 2.09
N LEU A 9 0.14 -1.01 0.82
CA LEU A 9 -0.52 -0.31 -0.28
C LEU A 9 -1.88 -0.93 -0.59
N GLY A 10 -2.89 -0.06 -0.75
CA GLY A 10 -4.27 -0.46 -0.97
C GLY A 10 -4.50 -1.18 -2.30
N ALA A 11 -5.51 -2.04 -2.33
CA ALA A 11 -6.00 -2.72 -3.53
C ALA A 11 -7.54 -2.75 -3.51
N THR A 12 -8.16 -3.39 -4.50
CA THR A 12 -9.62 -3.33 -4.63
C THR A 12 -10.34 -4.10 -3.52
N ASN A 13 -11.55 -3.64 -3.19
CA ASN A 13 -12.53 -4.40 -2.41
C ASN A 13 -13.93 -4.26 -3.03
N SER A 14 -14.83 -5.18 -2.68
CA SER A 14 -16.23 -5.16 -3.13
C SER A 14 -17.00 -3.98 -2.52
N PRO A 15 -18.20 -3.64 -3.04
CA PRO A 15 -19.10 -2.66 -2.42
C PRO A 15 -19.53 -3.02 -0.99
N SER A 16 -19.47 -4.30 -0.59
CA SER A 16 -19.73 -4.73 0.79
C SER A 16 -18.50 -4.66 1.70
N GLY A 17 -17.37 -4.16 1.20
CA GLY A 17 -16.11 -4.09 1.96
C GLY A 17 -15.31 -5.39 1.96
N GLU A 18 -15.68 -6.38 1.14
CA GLU A 18 -14.91 -7.62 1.04
C GLU A 18 -13.60 -7.36 0.27
N LEU A 19 -12.47 -7.53 0.96
CA LEU A 19 -11.14 -7.36 0.37
C LEU A 19 -10.91 -8.33 -0.79
N GLY A 20 -10.44 -7.80 -1.92
CA GLY A 20 -10.03 -8.59 -3.08
C GLY A 20 -8.78 -9.43 -2.81
N THR A 21 -8.48 -10.37 -3.72
CA THR A 21 -7.34 -11.28 -3.60
C THR A 21 -6.03 -10.53 -3.40
N THR A 22 -5.73 -9.52 -4.23
CA THR A 22 -4.50 -8.73 -4.12
C THR A 22 -4.38 -8.00 -2.79
N ALA A 23 -5.48 -7.48 -2.24
CA ALA A 23 -5.47 -6.84 -0.93
C ALA A 23 -5.12 -7.87 0.16
N LYS A 24 -5.81 -9.02 0.16
CA LYS A 24 -5.56 -10.12 1.10
C LYS A 24 -4.13 -10.64 1.01
N GLU A 25 -3.56 -10.75 -0.19
CA GLU A 25 -2.15 -11.17 -0.39
C GLU A 25 -1.17 -10.21 0.27
N ARG A 26 -1.32 -8.90 0.06
CA ARG A 26 -0.47 -7.89 0.70
C ARG A 26 -0.64 -7.88 2.21
N LEU A 27 -1.87 -8.03 2.70
CA LEU A 27 -2.16 -8.06 4.14
C LEU A 27 -1.60 -9.33 4.81
N ASN A 28 -1.64 -10.47 4.14
CA ASN A 28 -1.00 -11.68 4.65
C ASN A 28 0.52 -11.54 4.72
N ALA A 29 1.16 -10.93 3.71
CA ALA A 29 2.58 -10.61 3.78
C ALA A 29 2.91 -9.64 4.93
N CYS A 30 2.02 -8.69 5.23
CA CYS A 30 2.15 -7.83 6.40
C CYS A 30 2.14 -8.64 7.70
N VAL A 31 1.23 -9.62 7.84
CA VAL A 31 1.18 -10.50 9.02
C VAL A 31 2.46 -11.33 9.15
N GLU A 32 3.00 -11.83 8.05
CA GLU A 32 4.25 -12.62 8.04
C GLU A 32 5.49 -11.80 8.44
N LEU A 33 5.50 -10.49 8.13
CA LEU A 33 6.62 -9.59 8.41
C LEU A 33 6.52 -8.84 9.74
N PHE A 34 5.35 -8.88 10.38
CA PHE A 34 5.04 -8.07 11.54
C PHE A 34 5.61 -8.68 12.83
N ASP A 35 6.34 -7.85 13.56
CA ASP A 35 6.81 -8.08 14.93
C ASP A 35 6.10 -7.12 15.89
N LYS A 36 6.06 -7.46 17.19
CA LYS A 36 5.28 -6.72 18.20
C LYS A 36 5.68 -5.23 18.35
N GLU A 37 6.92 -4.88 18.00
CA GLU A 37 7.44 -3.51 18.09
C GLU A 37 7.20 -2.69 16.81
N ASP A 38 6.67 -3.31 15.76
CA ASP A 38 6.42 -2.65 14.49
C ASP A 38 5.17 -1.78 14.53
N LEU A 39 5.16 -0.77 13.66
CA LEU A 39 3.99 0.04 13.38
C LEU A 39 3.46 -0.27 11.99
N ILE A 40 2.15 -0.26 11.81
CA ILE A 40 1.49 -0.52 10.53
C ILE A 40 0.73 0.72 10.07
N LEU A 41 0.88 1.04 8.79
CA LEU A 41 0.14 2.11 8.13
C LEU A 41 -0.64 1.52 6.95
N CYS A 42 -1.96 1.48 7.10
CA CYS A 42 -2.87 1.07 6.02
C CYS A 42 -3.25 2.27 5.15
N THR A 43 -3.25 2.06 3.84
CA THR A 43 -3.51 3.09 2.83
C THR A 43 -4.81 2.82 2.07
N GLY A 44 -5.28 3.80 1.30
CA GLY A 44 -6.42 3.67 0.38
C GLY A 44 -7.74 4.20 0.95
N GLY A 45 -8.37 5.07 0.16
CA GLY A 45 -9.67 5.67 0.40
C GLY A 45 -10.78 5.00 -0.43
N TRP A 46 -11.42 5.78 -1.31
CA TRP A 46 -12.54 5.36 -2.15
C TRP A 46 -12.23 5.57 -3.64
N GLY A 47 -12.99 4.92 -4.52
CA GLY A 47 -12.94 5.14 -5.96
C GLY A 47 -13.81 4.16 -6.74
N ASN A 48 -14.39 4.62 -7.85
CA ASN A 48 -15.35 3.83 -8.66
C ASN A 48 -14.82 2.47 -9.13
N HIS A 49 -13.51 2.36 -9.33
CA HIS A 49 -12.84 1.11 -9.73
C HIS A 49 -11.89 0.58 -8.64
N PHE A 50 -12.05 1.05 -7.40
CA PHE A 50 -11.17 0.73 -6.27
C PHE A 50 -11.94 0.25 -5.05
N ASN A 51 -12.72 1.16 -4.43
CA ASN A 51 -13.52 0.91 -3.25
C ASN A 51 -14.77 1.80 -3.29
N THR A 52 -15.95 1.18 -3.35
CA THR A 52 -17.25 1.87 -3.32
C THR A 52 -18.08 1.48 -2.09
N SER A 53 -17.44 0.91 -1.08
CA SER A 53 -18.10 0.53 0.18
C SER A 53 -18.20 1.72 1.14
N GLU A 54 -18.87 1.50 2.27
CA GLU A 54 -19.16 2.54 3.25
C GLU A 54 -17.89 3.14 3.87
N GLN A 55 -16.90 2.30 4.18
CA GLN A 55 -15.66 2.71 4.85
C GLN A 55 -14.50 2.82 3.84
N PRO A 56 -13.40 3.53 4.17
CA PRO A 56 -12.23 3.57 3.28
C PRO A 56 -11.54 2.21 3.24
N HIS A 57 -10.77 1.94 2.17
CA HIS A 57 -10.05 0.67 2.05
C HIS A 57 -9.14 0.38 3.25
N ALA A 58 -8.45 1.42 3.75
CA ALA A 58 -7.58 1.34 4.91
C ALA A 58 -8.29 0.80 6.17
N PHE A 59 -9.59 1.08 6.32
CA PHE A 59 -10.39 0.55 7.42
C PHE A 59 -10.52 -0.97 7.34
N TYR A 60 -10.95 -1.51 6.19
CA TYR A 60 -11.10 -2.96 6.00
C TYR A 60 -9.75 -3.68 6.09
N ALA A 61 -8.68 -3.06 5.60
CA ALA A 61 -7.32 -3.56 5.75
C ALA A 61 -6.92 -3.70 7.22
N LYS A 62 -7.14 -2.67 8.04
CA LYS A 62 -6.90 -2.71 9.48
C LYS A 62 -7.74 -3.79 10.17
N GLU A 63 -9.04 -3.85 9.89
CA GLU A 63 -9.94 -4.86 10.46
C GLU A 63 -9.49 -6.29 10.13
N TYR A 64 -8.98 -6.51 8.91
CA TYR A 64 -8.41 -7.80 8.52
C TYR A 64 -7.19 -8.17 9.35
N LEU A 65 -6.26 -7.23 9.54
CA LEU A 65 -5.04 -7.44 10.31
C LEU A 65 -5.32 -7.66 11.81
N ILE A 66 -6.28 -6.92 12.37
CA ILE A 66 -6.74 -7.14 13.76
C ILE A 66 -7.31 -8.55 13.93
N LYS A 67 -8.14 -9.01 12.98
CA LYS A 67 -8.65 -10.40 12.97
C LYS A 67 -7.55 -11.45 12.84
N LYS A 68 -6.36 -11.07 12.36
CA LYS A 68 -5.17 -11.92 12.27
C LYS A 68 -4.26 -11.83 13.51
N GLY A 69 -4.65 -11.06 14.52
CA GLY A 69 -3.95 -10.97 15.81
C GLY A 69 -3.07 -9.75 15.96
N VAL A 70 -3.08 -8.80 15.02
CA VAL A 70 -2.35 -7.53 15.17
C VAL A 70 -3.07 -6.65 16.20
N GLU A 71 -2.35 -6.19 17.21
CA GLU A 71 -2.93 -5.32 18.25
C GLU A 71 -3.31 -3.95 17.67
N ASN A 72 -4.45 -3.39 18.12
CA ASN A 72 -4.92 -2.09 17.64
C ASN A 72 -3.91 -0.94 17.88
N ALA A 73 -3.05 -1.07 18.89
CA ALA A 73 -2.01 -0.09 19.21
C ALA A 73 -0.87 -0.02 18.18
N ALA A 74 -0.72 -1.04 17.32
CA ALA A 74 0.31 -1.05 16.28
C ALA A 74 -0.04 -0.12 15.09
N PHE A 75 -1.27 0.36 14.97
CA PHE A 75 -1.73 1.08 13.78
C PHE A 75 -1.51 2.59 13.88
N LEU A 76 -0.82 3.14 12.89
CA LEU A 76 -0.77 4.57 12.61
C LEU A 76 -2.09 5.06 11.99
N PRO A 77 -2.32 6.39 11.92
CA PRO A 77 -3.45 6.96 11.20
C PRO A 77 -3.51 6.47 9.74
N PHE A 78 -4.71 6.39 9.17
CA PHE A 78 -4.88 5.97 7.78
C PHE A 78 -4.34 7.01 6.79
N ALA A 79 -3.61 6.57 5.77
CA ALA A 79 -3.36 7.37 4.58
C ALA A 79 -4.52 7.18 3.59
N LEU A 80 -5.58 7.97 3.74
CA LEU A 80 -6.76 7.92 2.88
C LEU A 80 -6.46 8.51 1.51
N SER A 81 -6.08 7.69 0.54
CA SER A 81 -5.57 8.08 -0.78
C SER A 81 -6.43 7.57 -1.94
N ASN A 82 -6.39 8.26 -3.07
CA ASN A 82 -7.07 7.83 -4.30
C ASN A 82 -6.11 7.24 -5.35
N ASN A 83 -4.81 7.43 -5.19
CA ASN A 83 -3.79 6.96 -6.12
C ASN A 83 -2.42 6.83 -5.43
N THR A 84 -1.45 6.21 -6.12
CA THR A 84 -0.13 5.90 -5.58
C THR A 84 0.73 7.14 -5.27
N VAL A 85 0.48 8.28 -5.92
CA VAL A 85 1.18 9.53 -5.61
C VAL A 85 0.65 10.11 -4.31
N GLU A 86 -0.68 10.13 -4.14
CA GLU A 86 -1.31 10.50 -2.87
C GLU A 86 -0.92 9.58 -1.72
N ASP A 87 -0.74 8.27 -1.98
CA ASP A 87 -0.19 7.34 -0.97
C ASP A 87 1.12 7.90 -0.44
N ALA A 88 2.10 8.12 -1.32
CA ALA A 88 3.44 8.56 -0.94
C ALA A 88 3.45 9.91 -0.21
N VAL A 89 2.61 10.86 -0.63
CA VAL A 89 2.47 12.17 0.03
C VAL A 89 1.92 12.02 1.45
N LYS A 90 0.78 11.32 1.60
CA LYS A 90 0.10 11.16 2.91
C LYS A 90 0.93 10.31 3.87
N ILE A 91 1.58 9.26 3.37
CA ILE A 91 2.51 8.45 4.16
C ILE A 91 3.64 9.33 4.69
N LYS A 92 4.27 10.15 3.84
CA LYS A 92 5.35 11.04 4.26
C LYS A 92 4.90 12.00 5.37
N GLU A 93 3.70 12.56 5.26
CA GLU A 93 3.14 13.45 6.28
C GLU A 93 2.94 12.73 7.62
N ILE A 94 2.43 11.49 7.61
CA ILE A 94 2.25 10.68 8.82
C ILE A 94 3.61 10.29 9.42
N LEU A 95 4.56 9.89 8.59
CA LEU A 95 5.90 9.48 9.01
C LEU A 95 6.69 10.64 9.65
N ALA A 96 6.46 11.88 9.20
CA ALA A 96 7.12 13.07 9.78
C ALA A 96 6.78 13.32 11.25
N ALA A 97 5.71 12.72 11.78
CA ALA A 97 5.28 12.87 13.16
C ALA A 97 5.89 11.83 14.12
N ILE A 98 6.71 10.89 13.63
CA ILE A 98 7.23 9.77 14.42
C ILE A 98 8.71 9.51 14.13
N LEU A 99 9.37 8.81 15.05
CA LEU A 99 10.71 8.27 14.83
C LEU A 99 10.59 6.80 14.43
N TYR A 100 11.30 6.42 13.38
CA TYR A 100 11.43 5.05 12.91
C TYR A 100 12.79 4.87 12.24
N GLU A 101 13.29 3.64 12.19
CA GLU A 101 14.59 3.34 11.62
C GLU A 101 14.50 2.72 10.23
N LYS A 102 13.37 2.07 9.92
CA LYS A 102 13.16 1.34 8.67
C LYS A 102 11.73 1.48 8.18
N LEU A 103 11.57 1.70 6.89
CA LEU A 103 10.29 1.73 6.21
C LEU A 103 10.17 0.53 5.28
N VAL A 104 9.13 -0.28 5.44
CA VAL A 104 8.82 -1.40 4.54
C VAL A 104 7.56 -1.08 3.77
N ILE A 105 7.63 -1.03 2.44
CA ILE A 105 6.48 -0.81 1.57
C ILE A 105 6.05 -2.14 0.95
N ILE A 106 4.87 -2.63 1.34
CA ILE A 106 4.28 -3.86 0.79
C ILE A 106 3.44 -3.51 -0.44
N THR A 107 3.79 -4.11 -1.58
CA THR A 107 3.07 -3.96 -2.85
C THR A 107 3.09 -5.26 -3.66
N SER A 108 2.39 -5.27 -4.79
CA SER A 108 2.35 -6.41 -5.71
C SER A 108 3.47 -6.37 -6.74
N ASP A 109 3.89 -7.54 -7.21
CA ASP A 109 4.93 -7.72 -8.22
C ASP A 109 4.73 -6.91 -9.50
N PHE A 110 3.52 -6.88 -10.04
CA PHE A 110 3.21 -6.09 -11.23
C PHE A 110 3.29 -4.57 -10.99
N HIS A 111 3.12 -4.11 -9.75
CA HIS A 111 3.00 -2.70 -9.37
C HIS A 111 4.31 -2.08 -8.87
N LEU A 112 5.28 -2.92 -8.49
CA LEU A 112 6.54 -2.54 -7.84
C LEU A 112 7.27 -1.38 -8.53
N LYS A 113 7.46 -1.43 -9.85
CA LYS A 113 8.22 -0.41 -10.60
C LYS A 113 7.64 0.99 -10.44
N ARG A 114 6.31 1.11 -10.47
CA ARG A 114 5.62 2.39 -10.33
C ARG A 114 5.71 2.91 -8.90
N VAL A 115 5.57 2.02 -7.93
CA VAL A 115 5.75 2.36 -6.51
C VAL A 115 7.15 2.90 -6.25
N GLN A 116 8.20 2.20 -6.68
CA GLN A 116 9.58 2.64 -6.49
C GLN A 116 9.83 4.02 -7.09
N LEU A 117 9.43 4.24 -8.35
CA LEU A 117 9.57 5.53 -9.03
C LEU A 117 8.93 6.69 -8.24
N ILE A 118 7.77 6.47 -7.63
CA ILE A 118 7.01 7.48 -6.89
C ILE A 118 7.62 7.69 -5.49
N PHE A 119 7.80 6.60 -4.75
CA PHE A 119 8.23 6.64 -3.34
C PHE A 119 9.67 7.14 -3.20
N ASP A 120 10.58 6.69 -4.08
CA ASP A 120 11.98 7.16 -4.06
C ASP A 120 12.08 8.67 -4.30
N LYS A 121 11.13 9.25 -5.05
CA LYS A 121 11.10 10.68 -5.35
C LYS A 121 10.42 11.53 -4.27
N ILE A 122 9.39 11.00 -3.61
CA ILE A 122 8.56 11.75 -2.65
C ILE A 122 9.04 11.55 -1.22
N VAL A 123 9.17 10.29 -0.78
CA VAL A 123 9.46 9.91 0.60
C VAL A 123 10.93 10.17 0.92
N LYS A 124 11.84 9.94 -0.04
CA LYS A 124 13.29 10.24 0.03
C LYS A 124 13.98 9.75 1.32
N GLU A 125 13.53 8.62 1.86
CA GLU A 125 14.12 8.02 3.05
C GLU A 125 15.29 7.11 2.68
N CYS A 126 16.34 7.13 3.51
CA CYS A 126 17.55 6.36 3.25
C CYS A 126 17.38 4.84 3.47
N ASN A 127 16.31 4.41 4.15
CA ASN A 127 16.09 3.01 4.53
C ASN A 127 14.67 2.51 4.18
N ILE A 128 14.33 2.59 2.89
CA ILE A 128 13.12 1.99 2.33
C ILE A 128 13.43 0.59 1.81
N GLU A 129 12.69 -0.41 2.29
CA GLU A 129 12.64 -1.75 1.72
C GLU A 129 11.30 -1.99 1.02
N TYR A 130 11.35 -2.56 -0.19
CA TYR A 130 10.14 -2.91 -0.93
C TYR A 130 9.86 -4.41 -0.82
N CYS A 131 8.78 -4.76 -0.13
CA CYS A 131 8.28 -6.14 -0.08
C CYS A 131 7.37 -6.39 -1.29
N CYS A 132 7.84 -7.24 -2.19
CA CYS A 132 7.18 -7.58 -3.43
C CYS A 132 6.37 -8.87 -3.29
N VAL A 133 5.05 -8.75 -3.23
CA VAL A 133 4.14 -9.90 -3.09
C VAL A 133 3.78 -10.44 -4.47
N LYS A 134 4.02 -11.75 -4.67
CA LYS A 134 3.63 -12.44 -5.90
C LYS A 134 2.10 -12.55 -5.98
N SER A 135 1.54 -11.96 -7.03
CA SER A 135 0.10 -11.94 -7.22
C SER A 135 -0.41 -13.25 -7.82
N LYS A 136 -1.45 -13.85 -7.23
CA LYS A 136 -2.17 -14.99 -7.80
C LYS A 136 -3.30 -14.46 -8.69
N MET A 137 -3.00 -14.30 -9.96
CA MET A 137 -3.97 -13.87 -10.98
C MET A 137 -3.82 -14.70 -12.26
N SER A 138 -4.87 -14.71 -13.07
CA SER A 138 -4.85 -15.36 -14.37
C SER A 138 -3.85 -14.69 -15.33
N LYS A 139 -3.49 -15.39 -16.41
CA LYS A 139 -2.61 -14.83 -17.45
C LYS A 139 -3.22 -13.60 -18.12
N GLU A 140 -4.52 -13.60 -18.35
CA GLU A 140 -5.24 -12.50 -19.00
C GLU A 140 -5.28 -11.25 -18.11
N GLU A 141 -5.62 -11.40 -16.83
CA GLU A 141 -5.55 -10.32 -15.85
C GLU A 141 -4.13 -9.74 -15.76
N ARG A 142 -3.11 -10.61 -15.77
CA ARG A 142 -1.71 -10.20 -15.73
C ARG A 142 -1.31 -9.36 -16.95
N ILE A 143 -1.77 -9.70 -18.15
CA ILE A 143 -1.50 -8.92 -19.36
C ILE A 143 -2.12 -7.52 -19.24
N ASN A 144 -3.37 -7.45 -18.82
CA ASN A 144 -4.10 -6.18 -18.70
C ASN A 144 -3.49 -5.27 -17.64
N ILE A 145 -3.15 -5.82 -16.47
CA ILE A 145 -2.59 -5.02 -15.38
C ILE A 145 -1.18 -4.54 -15.71
N VAL A 146 -0.34 -5.36 -16.33
CA VAL A 146 1.01 -4.96 -16.76
C VAL A 146 0.92 -3.86 -17.83
N LYS A 147 -0.03 -3.94 -18.76
CA LYS A 147 -0.27 -2.88 -19.74
C LYS A 147 -0.68 -1.58 -19.06
N HIS A 148 -1.58 -1.64 -18.08
CA HIS A 148 -1.97 -0.48 -17.27
C HIS A 148 -0.77 0.15 -16.56
N GLU A 149 0.06 -0.66 -15.89
CA GLU A 149 1.24 -0.19 -15.16
C GLU A 149 2.27 0.46 -16.07
N ASN A 150 2.55 -0.13 -17.25
CA ASN A 150 3.48 0.44 -18.22
C ASN A 150 2.98 1.78 -18.77
N ASN A 151 1.68 1.90 -19.04
CA ASN A 151 1.08 3.16 -19.49
C ASN A 151 1.17 4.24 -18.39
N ALA A 152 0.91 3.87 -17.13
CA ALA A 152 1.02 4.80 -16.01
C ALA A 152 2.47 5.28 -15.81
N LEU A 153 3.44 4.36 -15.87
CA LEU A 153 4.87 4.70 -15.82
C LEU A 153 5.28 5.66 -16.93
N LYS A 154 4.88 5.38 -18.17
CA LYS A 154 5.17 6.24 -19.32
C LYS A 154 4.63 7.65 -19.12
N LYS A 155 3.37 7.78 -18.67
CA LYS A 155 2.78 9.10 -18.40
C LYS A 155 3.51 9.86 -17.30
N ILE A 156 3.95 9.18 -16.23
CA ILE A 156 4.75 9.81 -15.16
C ILE A 156 6.09 10.32 -15.71
N GLN A 157 6.74 9.54 -16.58
CA GLN A 157 8.02 9.91 -17.18
C GLN A 157 7.88 11.10 -18.14
N GLU A 158 6.79 11.17 -18.89
CA GLU A 158 6.52 12.24 -19.86
C GLU A 158 6.06 13.54 -19.21
N ASN A 159 5.20 13.46 -18.18
CA ASN A 159 4.48 14.63 -17.65
C ASN A 159 4.86 15.01 -16.21
N GLY A 160 5.71 14.22 -15.54
CA GLY A 160 6.06 14.39 -14.13
C GLY A 160 5.18 13.56 -13.19
N LEU A 161 5.32 13.72 -11.87
CA LEU A 161 4.57 12.90 -10.90
C LEU A 161 3.12 13.35 -10.70
N TYR A 162 2.83 14.64 -10.89
CA TYR A 162 1.57 15.28 -10.50
C TYR A 162 0.71 15.69 -11.71
N PHE A 163 0.82 14.97 -12.83
CA PHE A 163 0.06 15.22 -14.05
C PHE A 163 -1.39 14.72 -13.96
#